data_AF-A0A414X598-F1
#
_entry.id   AF-A0A414X598-F1
#
_cell.length_a   1.000
_cell.length_b   1.000
_cell.length_c   1.000
_cell.angle_alpha   90.00
_cell.angle_beta   90.00
_cell.angle_gamma   90.00
#
_symmetry.space_group_name_H-M   'P 1'
#
loop_
_entity.id
_entity.type
_entity.pdbx_description
1 polymer ?
#
loop_
_entity_poly.entity_id
_entity_poly.type
_entity_poly.pdbx_seq_one_letter_code
_entity_poly.pdbx_strand_id
1 'polypeptide(L)'
;MKMTILKNCLYTFAILSYLTSCRGYEIDNYKSRYESSMELVTSADTIYLNEQAPDDVALTLEWTPAVDYGWDYSVTYEYGISVSESKSQAISEYEDTENFSRSYTNKELQDLLVDEFEALTSSYYTMKFTVDATYTGPRLIMPEQSTVNVIVKTYGPKQFKADKVFIAGTAVGSAEIELSPKSDDEEIFIYEGPLSAGTVYFPVNYFDEVNAISPISGTDTDVTTNTQLEATMVDKTEANFWNVTEADTYRVTINFETKTVTFMKAADILEVDKIYLAGTAATGTDIEVTQTLENENIYAFYGELNEGTLYLPIEFGGSRSKAIVPNAKGSHDINDGTTNIFSQADMAKTDEEYWEITSTGKYRIVVDIEMKTIAIYSEAKDMPLREYSWNNTADGINPYTAPVEYLWMWGTFDSEANRNEPSDKYKMEPSKASPYIFTYSGTLNTGTVKFLVSNKWNNVYAFGATNTRDQNIKAELEVEYTMVGGQKDNRYSYYVIPEGTNFVVVDITDDANPTVVFSKR
;
A
#
# COMPACT_ATOMS: atom_id res chain seq x y z
N MET A 1 -3.78 57.77 -36.21
CA MET A 1 -3.97 58.49 -34.94
C MET A 1 -3.20 57.72 -33.87
N LYS A 2 -2.15 58.37 -33.30
CA LYS A 2 -1.30 58.03 -32.11
C LYS A 2 -0.87 56.55 -31.94
N MET A 3 0.38 56.12 -32.19
CA MET A 3 1.67 56.43 -31.52
C MET A 3 1.55 56.36 -29.99
N THR A 4 2.27 55.50 -29.24
CA THR A 4 3.69 55.17 -29.34
C THR A 4 4.00 53.84 -28.61
N ILE A 5 4.86 53.01 -29.20
CA ILE A 5 5.66 51.95 -28.55
C ILE A 5 7.12 52.37 -28.75
N LEU A 6 7.94 52.25 -27.70
CA LEU A 6 9.38 52.51 -27.70
C LEU A 6 10.12 51.23 -27.27
N LYS A 7 11.37 51.02 -27.66
CA LYS A 7 11.89 50.69 -29.00
C LYS A 7 13.19 49.93 -28.73
N ASN A 8 13.43 48.86 -29.48
CA ASN A 8 14.70 48.14 -29.49
C ASN A 8 15.64 48.72 -30.57
N CYS A 9 16.94 48.49 -30.33
CA CYS A 9 18.06 48.34 -31.27
C CYS A 9 18.81 49.53 -31.91
N LEU A 10 20.13 49.46 -31.66
CA LEU A 10 21.33 49.71 -32.50
C LEU A 10 21.64 51.12 -33.03
N TYR A 11 22.89 51.58 -32.80
CA TYR A 11 23.80 52.10 -33.83
C TYR A 11 25.27 52.11 -33.35
N THR A 12 26.17 52.19 -34.33
CA THR A 12 27.54 51.65 -34.40
C THR A 12 28.63 52.75 -34.37
N PHE A 13 29.80 52.44 -33.78
CA PHE A 13 31.20 52.88 -34.07
C PHE A 13 31.62 54.38 -34.18
N ALA A 14 32.57 54.84 -33.32
CA ALA A 14 34.02 54.96 -33.62
C ALA A 14 34.86 55.81 -32.60
N ILE A 15 35.78 55.13 -31.89
CA ILE A 15 37.24 55.39 -31.67
C ILE A 15 37.72 56.75 -31.06
N LEU A 16 38.37 56.72 -29.86
CA LEU A 16 39.85 56.86 -29.68
C LEU A 16 40.31 56.58 -28.24
N SER A 17 41.47 55.95 -28.16
CA SER A 17 42.16 55.22 -27.08
C SER A 17 42.77 56.03 -25.93
N TYR A 18 42.74 55.45 -24.72
CA TYR A 18 43.95 55.34 -23.87
C TYR A 18 44.07 53.90 -23.35
N LEU A 19 45.22 53.30 -23.65
CA LEU A 19 45.61 51.95 -23.28
C LEU A 19 45.84 51.88 -21.76
N THR A 20 44.95 51.21 -21.05
CA THR A 20 45.33 50.47 -19.84
C THR A 20 44.92 49.04 -20.10
N SER A 21 45.93 48.17 -20.22
CA SER A 21 45.81 46.72 -20.33
C SER A 21 44.60 46.22 -19.55
N CYS A 22 43.60 45.72 -20.29
CA CYS A 22 42.77 44.64 -19.78
C CYS A 22 43.76 43.51 -19.45
N ARG A 23 44.10 43.33 -18.16
CA ARG A 23 44.49 42.00 -17.72
C ARG A 23 43.21 41.19 -17.82
N GLY A 24 43.06 40.53 -18.97
CA GLY A 24 42.12 39.44 -19.08
C GLY A 24 42.39 38.52 -17.89
N TYR A 25 41.39 38.36 -17.03
CA TYR A 25 41.32 37.17 -16.21
C TYR A 25 41.06 36.03 -17.19
N GLU A 26 42.11 35.58 -17.87
CA GLU A 26 42.13 34.23 -18.40
C GLU A 26 41.94 33.34 -17.18
N ILE A 27 40.80 32.66 -17.16
CA ILE A 27 40.53 31.56 -16.24
C ILE A 27 41.55 30.48 -16.62
N ASP A 28 42.72 30.51 -15.99
CA ASP A 28 43.70 29.45 -16.06
C ASP A 28 43.22 28.28 -15.18
N ASN A 29 42.20 27.58 -15.68
CA ASN A 29 41.67 26.34 -15.11
C ASN A 29 42.38 25.10 -15.71
N TYR A 30 43.57 25.23 -16.29
CA TYR A 30 44.24 24.08 -16.91
C TYR A 30 44.68 23.05 -15.86
N LYS A 31 45.03 23.48 -14.63
CA LYS A 31 45.42 22.55 -13.56
C LYS A 31 44.21 21.94 -12.81
N SER A 32 43.22 22.77 -12.47
CA SER A 32 42.03 22.35 -11.69
C SER A 32 41.04 21.45 -12.44
N ARG A 33 41.05 21.41 -13.79
CA ARG A 33 40.15 20.54 -14.56
C ARG A 33 40.65 19.10 -14.72
N TYR A 34 41.92 18.83 -14.44
CA TYR A 34 42.57 17.56 -14.79
C TYR A 34 43.39 16.92 -13.67
N GLU A 35 43.50 17.56 -12.50
CA GLU A 35 44.12 16.99 -11.31
C GLU A 35 43.06 16.88 -10.20
N SER A 36 42.57 15.66 -9.97
CA SER A 36 41.81 15.25 -8.77
C SER A 36 42.68 14.23 -8.04
N SER A 37 42.94 14.43 -6.75
CA SER A 37 43.71 13.48 -5.93
C SER A 37 42.86 12.74 -4.91
N MET A 38 41.64 13.23 -4.66
CA MET A 38 40.73 12.64 -3.68
C MET A 38 40.09 11.35 -4.20
N GLU A 39 40.37 10.26 -3.50
CA GLU A 39 39.84 8.92 -3.76
C GLU A 39 39.23 8.40 -2.47
N LEU A 40 37.92 8.16 -2.46
CA LEU A 40 37.17 7.56 -1.36
C LEU A 40 37.07 6.06 -1.60
N VAL A 41 37.51 5.26 -0.62
CA VAL A 41 37.48 3.80 -0.63
C VAL A 41 36.74 3.26 0.59
N THR A 42 36.24 2.03 0.48
CA THR A 42 35.51 1.32 1.52
C THR A 42 36.26 0.06 1.95
N SER A 43 36.04 -0.36 3.20
CA SER A 43 36.55 -1.64 3.70
C SER A 43 35.89 -2.86 3.06
N ALA A 44 34.69 -2.70 2.47
CA ALA A 44 33.94 -3.72 1.76
C ALA A 44 32.93 -3.10 0.78
N ASP A 45 32.57 -3.85 -0.27
CA ASP A 45 31.53 -3.46 -1.25
C ASP A 45 30.14 -3.97 -0.85
N THR A 46 30.07 -4.99 0.01
CA THR A 46 28.82 -5.58 0.53
C THR A 46 28.97 -5.90 2.01
N ILE A 47 28.00 -5.50 2.81
CA ILE A 47 28.00 -5.61 4.27
C ILE A 47 26.73 -6.30 4.73
N TYR A 48 26.90 -7.30 5.59
CA TYR A 48 25.82 -8.00 6.29
C TYR A 48 25.84 -7.55 7.74
N LEU A 49 24.86 -6.73 8.14
CA LEU A 49 24.83 -6.22 9.51
C LEU A 49 24.54 -7.37 10.48
N ASN A 50 25.30 -7.43 11.57
CA ASN A 50 25.22 -8.48 12.57
C ASN A 50 24.58 -7.96 13.86
N GLU A 51 23.32 -8.34 14.09
CA GLU A 51 22.58 -8.01 15.32
C GLU A 51 23.28 -8.51 16.60
N GLN A 52 24.02 -9.62 16.51
CA GLN A 52 24.70 -10.23 17.66
C GLN A 52 26.04 -9.56 17.99
N ALA A 53 26.51 -8.63 17.15
CA ALA A 53 27.75 -7.88 17.34
C ALA A 53 27.55 -6.37 17.06
N PRO A 54 26.66 -5.70 17.82
CA PRO A 54 26.20 -4.35 17.51
C PRO A 54 27.33 -3.31 17.50
N ASP A 55 28.32 -3.46 18.38
CA ASP A 55 29.43 -2.50 18.57
C ASP A 55 30.65 -2.81 17.68
N ASP A 56 30.64 -3.92 16.93
CA ASP A 56 31.72 -4.24 16.00
C ASP A 56 31.64 -3.32 14.77
N VAL A 57 32.79 -2.83 14.31
CA VAL A 57 32.89 -1.99 13.11
C VAL A 57 32.52 -2.81 11.87
N ALA A 58 31.48 -2.37 11.16
CA ALA A 58 30.95 -3.01 9.96
C ALA A 58 31.50 -2.36 8.67
N LEU A 59 31.64 -1.04 8.66
CA LEU A 59 32.15 -0.26 7.53
C LEU A 59 33.24 0.70 7.99
N THR A 60 34.33 0.77 7.24
CA THR A 60 35.27 1.89 7.31
C THR A 60 35.41 2.51 5.93
N LEU A 61 35.31 3.83 5.90
CA LEU A 61 35.54 4.69 4.76
C LEU A 61 36.87 5.39 4.99
N GLU A 62 37.71 5.46 3.96
CA GLU A 62 38.95 6.22 3.97
C GLU A 62 39.02 7.04 2.68
N TRP A 63 39.50 8.27 2.77
CA TRP A 63 39.76 9.07 1.58
C TRP A 63 41.14 9.72 1.60
N THR A 64 41.67 10.00 0.42
CA THR A 64 42.90 10.80 0.31
C THR A 64 42.58 12.30 0.41
N PRO A 65 43.51 13.13 0.92
CA PRO A 65 43.35 14.57 0.87
C PRO A 65 43.18 15.08 -0.56
N ALA A 66 42.34 16.11 -0.72
CA ALA A 66 42.20 16.86 -1.96
C ALA A 66 43.48 17.65 -2.29
N VAL A 67 43.59 18.12 -3.53
CA VAL A 67 44.80 18.76 -4.05
C VAL A 67 45.17 20.01 -3.24
N ASP A 68 46.42 20.08 -2.78
CA ASP A 68 46.96 21.26 -2.10
C ASP A 68 47.34 22.37 -3.11
N TYR A 69 46.61 23.47 -3.09
CA TYR A 69 46.87 24.67 -3.90
C TYR A 69 47.75 25.73 -3.19
N GLY A 70 48.28 25.39 -2.01
CA GLY A 70 49.13 26.24 -1.20
C GLY A 70 48.37 27.21 -0.30
N TRP A 71 49.13 27.99 0.48
CA TRP A 71 48.66 28.84 1.58
C TRP A 71 47.66 29.95 1.22
N ASP A 72 47.47 30.25 -0.07
CA ASP A 72 46.47 31.20 -0.55
C ASP A 72 45.04 30.61 -0.60
N TYR A 73 44.90 29.30 -0.40
CA TYR A 73 43.62 28.58 -0.45
C TYR A 73 43.35 27.85 0.88
N SER A 74 42.08 27.82 1.27
CA SER A 74 41.57 26.94 2.32
C SER A 74 40.61 25.92 1.72
N VAL A 75 40.74 24.65 2.13
CA VAL A 75 39.86 23.55 1.72
C VAL A 75 38.82 23.26 2.80
N THR A 76 37.62 22.89 2.40
CA THR A 76 36.56 22.39 3.28
C THR A 76 36.01 21.11 2.69
N TYR A 77 35.86 20.09 3.53
CA TYR A 77 35.30 18.80 3.16
C TYR A 77 33.85 18.71 3.63
N GLU A 78 32.99 18.20 2.76
CA GLU A 78 31.60 17.88 3.06
C GLU A 78 31.38 16.40 2.74
N TYR A 79 30.92 15.65 3.73
CA TYR A 79 30.60 14.24 3.63
C TYR A 79 29.09 14.06 3.45
N GLY A 80 28.71 13.24 2.47
CA GLY A 80 27.32 13.00 2.11
C GLY A 80 26.93 11.53 2.17
N ILE A 81 25.68 11.27 2.56
CA ILE A 81 25.07 9.93 2.51
C ILE A 81 23.71 10.02 1.81
N SER A 82 23.47 9.10 0.89
CA SER A 82 22.15 8.87 0.31
C SER A 82 21.91 7.37 0.16
N VAL A 83 20.65 6.94 0.22
CA VAL A 83 20.28 5.51 0.19
C VAL A 83 19.28 5.27 -0.94
N SER A 84 19.49 4.19 -1.71
CA SER A 84 18.56 3.79 -2.77
C SER A 84 17.16 3.53 -2.21
N GLU A 85 16.12 3.91 -2.97
CA GLU A 85 14.70 3.67 -2.62
C GLU A 85 14.20 4.42 -1.37
N SER A 86 15.08 5.08 -0.60
CA SER A 86 14.68 5.94 0.50
C SER A 86 14.05 7.24 0.00
N LYS A 87 12.96 7.67 0.64
CA LYS A 87 12.33 8.97 0.43
C LYS A 87 12.90 10.06 1.33
N SER A 88 13.77 9.71 2.29
CA SER A 88 14.43 10.64 3.20
C SER A 88 15.44 11.53 2.48
N GLN A 89 15.70 12.72 3.06
CA GLN A 89 16.72 13.62 2.52
C GLN A 89 18.12 13.03 2.71
N ALA A 90 18.99 13.28 1.74
CA ALA A 90 20.41 12.96 1.88
C ALA A 90 21.01 13.72 3.07
N ILE A 91 21.89 13.05 3.81
CA ILE A 91 22.65 13.66 4.90
C ILE A 91 23.87 14.36 4.31
N SER A 92 24.20 15.53 4.85
CA SER A 92 25.38 16.31 4.47
C SER A 92 26.00 16.94 5.71
N GLU A 93 27.27 16.66 5.96
CA GLU A 93 27.99 17.07 7.17
C GLU A 93 29.39 17.61 6.83
N TYR A 94 29.86 18.63 7.55
CA TYR A 94 31.23 19.11 7.40
C TYR A 94 32.21 18.16 8.09
N GLU A 95 33.33 17.87 7.42
CA GLU A 95 34.42 17.05 7.95
C GLU A 95 35.64 17.91 8.32
N ASP A 96 36.34 17.49 9.38
CA ASP A 96 37.56 18.14 9.85
C ASP A 96 38.71 17.93 8.84
N THR A 97 39.48 18.99 8.55
CA THR A 97 40.53 18.99 7.51
C THR A 97 41.75 18.09 7.78
N GLU A 98 41.76 17.37 8.89
CA GLU A 98 42.84 16.46 9.29
C GLU A 98 42.36 15.02 9.58
N ASN A 99 41.06 14.74 9.44
CA ASN A 99 40.50 13.40 9.61
C ASN A 99 39.96 12.89 8.27
N PHE A 100 40.59 11.85 7.72
CA PHE A 100 40.26 11.29 6.40
C PHE A 100 39.72 9.87 6.48
N SER A 101 39.06 9.55 7.59
CA SER A 101 38.44 8.25 7.83
C SER A 101 37.16 8.39 8.64
N ARG A 102 36.18 7.55 8.32
CA ARG A 102 34.94 7.42 9.08
C ARG A 102 34.56 5.94 9.18
N SER A 103 34.20 5.48 10.37
CA SER A 103 33.77 4.11 10.61
C SER A 103 32.37 4.07 11.17
N TYR A 104 31.64 3.01 10.85
CA TYR A 104 30.33 2.73 11.39
C TYR A 104 30.28 1.31 11.96
N THR A 105 29.72 1.18 13.14
CA THR A 105 29.39 -0.11 13.75
C THR A 105 28.15 -0.75 13.10
N ASN A 106 27.92 -2.03 13.37
CA ASN A 106 26.71 -2.73 12.92
C ASN A 106 25.44 -2.00 13.37
N LYS A 107 25.40 -1.54 14.62
CA LYS A 107 24.26 -0.82 15.16
C LYS A 107 24.09 0.55 14.50
N GLU A 108 25.16 1.32 14.35
CA GLU A 108 25.07 2.65 13.75
C GLU A 108 24.56 2.61 12.30
N LEU A 109 25.02 1.65 11.49
CA LEU A 109 24.47 1.49 10.13
C LEU A 109 23.01 1.02 10.13
N GLN A 110 22.64 0.14 11.06
CA GLN A 110 21.25 -0.31 11.18
C GLN A 110 20.33 0.87 11.54
N ASP A 111 20.66 1.60 12.61
CA ASP A 111 19.89 2.76 13.07
C ASP A 111 19.81 3.81 11.96
N LEU A 112 20.93 4.12 11.30
CA LEU A 112 20.96 5.07 10.19
C LEU A 112 20.03 4.64 9.05
N LEU A 113 20.08 3.38 8.63
CA LEU A 113 19.23 2.88 7.55
C LEU A 113 17.75 2.90 7.96
N VAL A 114 17.41 2.34 9.13
CA VAL A 114 16.01 2.12 9.54
C VAL A 114 15.37 3.40 10.07
N ASP A 115 16.06 4.13 10.94
CA ASP A 115 15.47 5.27 11.65
C ASP A 115 15.55 6.56 10.83
N GLU A 116 16.65 6.81 10.12
CA GLU A 116 16.83 8.05 9.34
C GLU A 116 16.39 7.88 7.87
N PHE A 117 16.69 6.73 7.26
CA PHE A 117 16.38 6.46 5.85
C PHE A 117 15.12 5.61 5.64
N GLU A 118 14.38 5.27 6.70
CA GLU A 118 13.13 4.50 6.66
C GLU A 118 13.28 3.14 5.92
N ALA A 119 14.47 2.54 5.98
CA ALA A 119 14.75 1.24 5.39
C ALA A 119 14.04 0.11 6.15
N LEU A 120 13.60 -0.91 5.41
CA LEU A 120 13.04 -2.13 5.98
C LEU A 120 14.15 -3.04 6.54
N THR A 121 13.79 -3.86 7.52
CA THR A 121 14.68 -4.91 8.08
C THR A 121 14.88 -6.05 7.10
N SER A 122 15.95 -6.84 7.26
CA SER A 122 16.29 -8.00 6.41
C SER A 122 16.17 -7.72 4.90
N SER A 123 16.59 -6.51 4.50
CA SER A 123 16.48 -6.00 3.14
C SER A 123 17.80 -5.38 2.69
N TYR A 124 18.01 -5.35 1.38
CA TYR A 124 19.24 -4.82 0.77
C TYR A 124 19.05 -3.39 0.31
N TYR A 125 19.99 -2.53 0.66
CA TYR A 125 20.01 -1.13 0.25
C TYR A 125 21.39 -0.75 -0.30
N THR A 126 21.41 0.03 -1.37
CA THR A 126 22.64 0.65 -1.87
C THR A 126 22.82 1.99 -1.19
N MET A 127 23.83 2.10 -0.33
CA MET A 127 24.25 3.36 0.26
C MET A 127 25.32 4.01 -0.62
N LYS A 128 25.07 5.26 -1.03
CA LYS A 128 26.02 6.10 -1.74
C LYS A 128 26.64 7.10 -0.77
N PHE A 129 27.96 7.01 -0.63
CA PHE A 129 28.77 7.93 0.16
C PHE A 129 29.52 8.88 -0.76
N THR A 130 29.53 10.17 -0.41
CA THR A 130 30.27 11.20 -1.14
C THR A 130 31.18 11.98 -0.22
N VAL A 131 32.34 12.38 -0.73
CA VAL A 131 33.15 13.44 -0.12
C VAL A 131 33.37 14.51 -1.17
N ASP A 132 33.02 15.73 -0.82
CA ASP A 132 33.12 16.92 -1.66
C ASP A 132 34.13 17.89 -1.02
N ALA A 133 35.19 18.23 -1.74
CA ALA A 133 36.20 19.20 -1.31
C ALA A 133 36.01 20.51 -2.06
N THR A 134 35.72 21.58 -1.31
CA THR A 134 35.53 22.93 -1.85
C THR A 134 36.65 23.85 -1.43
N TYR A 135 37.01 24.79 -2.31
CA TYR A 135 38.17 25.66 -2.14
C TYR A 135 37.75 27.12 -2.04
N THR A 136 38.26 27.81 -1.02
CA THR A 136 38.12 29.26 -0.87
C THR A 136 39.48 29.92 -1.06
N GLY A 137 39.61 30.84 -2.02
CA GLY A 137 40.86 31.53 -2.31
C GLY A 137 40.73 32.63 -3.38
N PRO A 138 41.85 33.19 -3.85
CA PRO A 138 41.87 34.35 -4.75
C PRO A 138 41.35 34.06 -6.17
N ARG A 139 41.22 32.78 -6.56
CA ARG A 139 40.60 32.35 -7.83
C ARG A 139 39.62 31.20 -7.57
N LEU A 140 38.66 31.04 -8.46
CA LEU A 140 37.75 29.90 -8.43
C LEU A 140 38.51 28.62 -8.79
N ILE A 141 38.45 27.62 -7.91
CA ILE A 141 38.91 26.26 -8.16
C ILE A 141 37.67 25.37 -8.25
N MET A 142 37.67 24.42 -9.19
CA MET A 142 36.58 23.45 -9.31
C MET A 142 36.63 22.50 -8.10
N PRO A 143 35.51 22.26 -7.40
CA PRO A 143 35.46 21.28 -6.32
C PRO A 143 35.90 19.89 -6.79
N GLU A 144 36.55 19.15 -5.90
CA GLU A 144 36.79 17.72 -6.10
C GLU A 144 35.66 16.93 -5.45
N GLN A 145 35.23 15.85 -6.10
CA GLN A 145 34.20 14.96 -5.59
C GLN A 145 34.66 13.53 -5.76
N SER A 146 34.51 12.73 -4.70
CA SER A 146 34.73 11.29 -4.73
C SER A 146 33.47 10.59 -4.22
N THR A 147 33.14 9.44 -4.81
CA THR A 147 31.88 8.72 -4.53
C THR A 147 32.11 7.23 -4.56
N VAL A 148 31.52 6.53 -3.60
CA VAL A 148 31.51 5.07 -3.52
C VAL A 148 30.11 4.57 -3.16
N ASN A 149 29.75 3.39 -3.66
CA ASN A 149 28.49 2.72 -3.33
C ASN A 149 28.80 1.44 -2.56
N VAL A 150 28.03 1.19 -1.49
CA VAL A 150 28.11 -0.04 -0.68
C VAL A 150 26.73 -0.64 -0.58
N ILE A 151 26.62 -1.95 -0.80
CA ILE A 151 25.37 -2.68 -0.56
C ILE A 151 25.36 -3.09 0.92
N VAL A 152 24.33 -2.70 1.66
CA VAL A 152 24.16 -3.05 3.06
C VAL A 152 22.88 -3.85 3.23
N LYS A 153 22.98 -4.98 3.90
CA LYS A 153 21.84 -5.80 4.34
C LYS A 153 21.54 -5.51 5.80
N THR A 154 20.34 -5.00 6.07
CA THR A 154 19.81 -4.81 7.43
C THR A 154 19.50 -6.15 8.10
N TYR A 155 19.51 -6.19 9.44
CA TYR A 155 18.99 -7.34 10.20
C TYR A 155 17.57 -7.08 10.71
N GLY A 156 16.91 -8.12 11.24
CA GLY A 156 15.57 -8.07 11.84
C GLY A 156 14.57 -9.01 11.15
N PRO A 157 13.25 -8.84 11.36
CA PRO A 157 12.23 -9.68 10.73
C PRO A 157 12.34 -9.69 9.20
N LYS A 158 12.23 -10.89 8.60
CA LYS A 158 12.23 -11.08 7.15
C LYS A 158 10.99 -10.45 6.52
N GLN A 159 11.18 -9.78 5.39
CA GLN A 159 10.11 -9.16 4.64
C GLN A 159 9.55 -10.11 3.59
N PHE A 160 8.31 -9.88 3.17
CA PHE A 160 7.75 -10.51 1.98
C PHE A 160 8.31 -9.81 0.74
N LYS A 161 9.55 -10.18 0.38
CA LYS A 161 10.25 -9.75 -0.84
C LYS A 161 10.89 -10.96 -1.49
N ALA A 162 10.90 -10.99 -2.82
CA ALA A 162 11.39 -12.12 -3.59
C ALA A 162 11.96 -11.68 -4.94
N ASP A 163 13.04 -12.34 -5.37
CA ASP A 163 13.43 -12.38 -6.78
C ASP A 163 12.70 -13.52 -7.51
N LYS A 164 12.48 -14.64 -6.79
CA LYS A 164 11.80 -15.84 -7.30
C LYS A 164 10.98 -16.50 -6.19
N VAL A 165 9.76 -16.91 -6.53
CA VAL A 165 8.87 -17.67 -5.64
C VAL A 165 8.64 -19.05 -6.23
N PHE A 166 8.56 -20.07 -5.38
CA PHE A 166 8.33 -21.45 -5.79
C PHE A 166 7.21 -22.06 -4.96
N ILE A 167 6.60 -23.11 -5.49
CA ILE A 167 5.81 -24.07 -4.71
C ILE A 167 6.56 -25.40 -4.64
N ALA A 168 6.64 -25.96 -3.43
CA ALA A 168 7.41 -27.16 -3.15
C ALA A 168 6.74 -28.01 -2.05
N GLY A 169 7.23 -29.24 -1.89
CA GLY A 169 6.76 -30.17 -0.87
C GLY A 169 6.27 -31.49 -1.45
N THR A 170 5.97 -32.46 -0.57
CA THR A 170 5.59 -33.81 -0.99
C THR A 170 4.25 -33.87 -1.74
N ALA A 171 3.36 -32.90 -1.52
CA ALA A 171 2.11 -32.73 -2.26
C ALA A 171 2.32 -32.32 -3.73
N VAL A 172 3.41 -31.58 -4.01
CA VAL A 172 3.75 -31.04 -5.33
C VAL A 172 4.55 -32.06 -6.15
N GLY A 173 5.45 -32.79 -5.49
CA GLY A 173 6.32 -33.79 -6.09
C GLY A 173 7.79 -33.57 -5.72
N SER A 174 8.70 -34.18 -6.49
CA SER A 174 10.15 -34.15 -6.20
C SER A 174 10.87 -32.88 -6.66
N ALA A 175 10.23 -32.05 -7.49
CA ALA A 175 10.81 -30.83 -8.06
C ALA A 175 10.00 -29.61 -7.63
N GLU A 176 10.69 -28.52 -7.32
CA GLU A 176 10.09 -27.23 -7.05
C GLU A 176 9.61 -26.60 -8.36
N ILE A 177 8.46 -25.92 -8.32
CA ILE A 177 7.88 -25.25 -9.48
C ILE A 177 8.01 -23.74 -9.25
N GLU A 178 8.74 -23.05 -10.12
CA GLU A 178 8.85 -21.58 -10.09
C GLU A 178 7.50 -20.97 -10.48
N LEU A 179 7.03 -20.01 -9.67
CA LEU A 179 5.79 -19.28 -9.90
C LEU A 179 6.11 -17.92 -10.52
N SER A 180 5.26 -17.50 -11.44
CA SER A 180 5.26 -16.13 -11.94
C SER A 180 4.27 -15.29 -11.14
N PRO A 181 4.55 -14.00 -10.92
CA PRO A 181 3.55 -13.08 -10.40
C PRO A 181 2.38 -12.96 -11.36
N LYS A 182 1.23 -12.53 -10.83
CA LYS A 182 0.03 -12.18 -11.60
C LYS A 182 0.37 -10.99 -12.51
N SER A 183 -0.21 -10.96 -13.71
CA SER A 183 0.19 -9.97 -14.73
C SER A 183 -0.17 -8.51 -14.40
N ASP A 184 -1.18 -8.33 -13.54
CA ASP A 184 -1.75 -7.06 -13.11
C ASP A 184 -1.40 -6.73 -11.65
N ASP A 185 -0.74 -7.64 -10.92
CA ASP A 185 -0.33 -7.46 -9.53
C ASP A 185 0.93 -8.30 -9.23
N GLU A 186 2.06 -7.62 -8.99
CA GLU A 186 3.35 -8.28 -8.76
C GLU A 186 3.52 -8.89 -7.36
N GLU A 187 2.63 -8.55 -6.43
CA GLU A 187 2.62 -9.07 -5.06
C GLU A 187 1.79 -10.37 -4.93
N ILE A 188 1.14 -10.80 -6.00
CA ILE A 188 0.30 -12.00 -6.04
C ILE A 188 0.93 -13.08 -6.92
N PHE A 189 1.11 -14.28 -6.36
CA PHE A 189 1.57 -15.46 -7.09
C PHE A 189 0.49 -16.54 -7.09
N ILE A 190 0.25 -17.14 -8.25
CA ILE A 190 -0.80 -18.15 -8.43
C ILE A 190 -0.20 -19.45 -8.95
N TYR A 191 -0.49 -20.54 -8.27
CA TYR A 191 -0.29 -21.90 -8.75
C TYR A 191 -1.64 -22.54 -9.10
N GLU A 192 -1.77 -23.11 -10.29
CA GLU A 192 -2.91 -23.95 -10.66
C GLU A 192 -2.42 -25.33 -11.07
N GLY A 193 -2.79 -26.36 -10.31
CA GLY A 193 -2.34 -27.71 -10.62
C GLY A 193 -2.71 -28.75 -9.57
N PRO A 194 -2.36 -30.02 -9.84
CA PRO A 194 -2.65 -31.11 -8.92
C PRO A 194 -1.76 -31.05 -7.67
N LEU A 195 -2.37 -31.17 -6.50
CA LEU A 195 -1.67 -31.45 -5.25
C LEU A 195 -2.11 -32.81 -4.73
N SER A 196 -1.16 -33.66 -4.36
CA SER A 196 -1.41 -34.92 -3.66
C SER A 196 -1.59 -34.67 -2.16
N ALA A 197 -2.16 -35.64 -1.43
CA ALA A 197 -2.10 -35.60 0.03
C ALA A 197 -0.62 -35.62 0.49
N GLY A 198 -0.24 -34.65 1.33
CA GLY A 198 1.16 -34.43 1.71
C GLY A 198 1.40 -32.99 2.17
N THR A 199 2.66 -32.59 2.17
CA THR A 199 3.12 -31.27 2.62
C THR A 199 3.32 -30.31 1.46
N VAL A 200 3.02 -29.03 1.67
CA VAL A 200 3.30 -27.93 0.74
C VAL A 200 3.84 -26.71 1.49
N TYR A 201 4.79 -26.00 0.89
CA TYR A 201 5.34 -24.73 1.35
C TYR A 201 5.92 -23.97 0.16
N PHE A 202 6.36 -22.73 0.37
CA PHE A 202 6.76 -21.86 -0.73
C PHE A 202 8.18 -21.33 -0.52
N PRO A 203 9.21 -21.98 -1.10
CA PRO A 203 10.55 -21.42 -1.15
C PRO A 203 10.55 -20.05 -1.82
N VAL A 204 11.36 -19.15 -1.29
CA VAL A 204 11.55 -17.78 -1.79
C VAL A 204 13.03 -17.50 -1.88
N ASN A 205 13.52 -17.18 -3.07
CA ASN A 205 14.88 -16.67 -3.22
C ASN A 205 14.82 -15.15 -3.20
N TYR A 206 15.66 -14.54 -2.37
CA TYR A 206 15.79 -13.09 -2.29
C TYR A 206 17.26 -12.73 -2.13
N PHE A 207 17.83 -12.14 -3.16
CA PHE A 207 19.26 -11.85 -3.29
C PHE A 207 20.13 -13.11 -3.12
N ASP A 208 20.89 -13.21 -2.03
CA ASP A 208 21.71 -14.36 -1.68
C ASP A 208 21.08 -15.25 -0.59
N GLU A 209 19.84 -14.97 -0.18
CA GLU A 209 19.08 -15.77 0.76
C GLU A 209 18.15 -16.77 0.07
N VAL A 210 17.95 -17.89 0.75
CA VAL A 210 16.93 -18.88 0.41
C VAL A 210 15.99 -19.01 1.62
N ASN A 211 14.87 -18.34 1.51
CA ASN A 211 13.80 -18.24 2.49
C ASN A 211 12.64 -19.18 2.13
N ALA A 212 11.62 -19.19 2.97
CA ALA A 212 10.35 -19.83 2.68
C ALA A 212 9.19 -19.12 3.37
N ILE A 213 8.05 -19.07 2.70
CA ILE A 213 6.77 -18.72 3.29
C ILE A 213 6.24 -19.94 4.02
N SER A 214 5.85 -19.73 5.27
CA SER A 214 5.50 -20.77 6.24
C SER A 214 4.26 -20.36 7.05
N PRO A 215 3.49 -21.30 7.62
CA PRO A 215 2.38 -20.95 8.50
C PRO A 215 2.81 -20.04 9.66
N ILE A 216 2.03 -18.98 9.93
CA ILE A 216 2.31 -18.02 11.02
C ILE A 216 2.37 -18.70 12.41
N SER A 217 1.73 -19.87 12.56
CA SER A 217 1.68 -20.64 13.80
C SER A 217 3.06 -21.17 14.24
N GLY A 218 4.03 -21.23 13.33
CA GLY A 218 5.36 -21.79 13.58
C GLY A 218 5.36 -23.32 13.72
N THR A 219 4.30 -23.99 13.27
CA THR A 219 4.18 -25.45 13.23
C THR A 219 3.42 -25.91 11.98
N ASP A 220 3.62 -27.16 11.56
CA ASP A 220 2.84 -27.74 10.47
C ASP A 220 1.33 -27.60 10.73
N THR A 221 0.60 -27.12 9.74
CA THR A 221 -0.82 -26.75 9.86
C THR A 221 -1.62 -27.36 8.72
N ASP A 222 -2.79 -27.94 9.01
CA ASP A 222 -3.63 -28.50 7.95
C ASP A 222 -4.18 -27.39 7.04
N VAL A 223 -4.22 -27.67 5.74
CA VAL A 223 -4.87 -26.78 4.77
C VAL A 223 -6.35 -26.70 5.10
N THR A 224 -6.82 -25.48 5.38
CA THR A 224 -8.24 -25.16 5.36
C THR A 224 -8.53 -24.47 4.04
N THR A 225 -9.24 -25.14 3.14
CA THR A 225 -9.61 -24.58 1.84
C THR A 225 -10.57 -23.42 1.99
N ASN A 226 -10.61 -22.52 1.00
CA ASN A 226 -11.58 -21.42 0.95
C ASN A 226 -11.45 -20.48 2.17
N THR A 227 -10.21 -20.26 2.62
CA THR A 227 -9.86 -19.41 3.76
C THR A 227 -8.48 -18.81 3.51
N GLN A 228 -8.28 -17.56 3.93
CA GLN A 228 -6.96 -16.94 3.97
C GLN A 228 -6.19 -17.45 5.18
N LEU A 229 -5.04 -18.07 4.94
CA LEU A 229 -4.14 -18.56 5.98
C LEU A 229 -2.99 -17.57 6.15
N GLU A 230 -2.88 -16.98 7.33
CA GLU A 230 -1.76 -16.08 7.66
C GLU A 230 -0.42 -16.82 7.56
N ALA A 231 0.57 -16.10 7.01
CA ALA A 231 1.89 -16.64 6.75
C ALA A 231 3.00 -15.73 7.29
N THR A 232 4.16 -16.32 7.49
CA THR A 232 5.40 -15.64 7.83
C THR A 232 6.52 -16.05 6.88
N MET A 233 7.56 -15.22 6.80
CA MET A 233 8.79 -15.52 6.05
C MET A 233 9.86 -16.02 7.03
N VAL A 234 10.45 -17.18 6.76
CA VAL A 234 11.53 -17.79 7.57
C VAL A 234 12.67 -18.26 6.68
N ASP A 235 13.79 -18.64 7.27
CA ASP A 235 14.82 -19.36 6.53
C ASP A 235 14.27 -20.70 6.03
N LYS A 236 14.61 -21.11 4.80
CA LYS A 236 14.04 -22.33 4.19
C LYS A 236 14.25 -23.59 5.04
N THR A 237 15.33 -23.64 5.80
CA THR A 237 15.65 -24.77 6.71
C THR A 237 14.78 -24.83 7.96
N GLU A 238 14.09 -23.73 8.29
CA GLU A 238 13.21 -23.59 9.46
C GLU A 238 11.72 -23.58 9.06
N ALA A 239 11.42 -23.81 7.77
CA ALA A 239 10.07 -23.81 7.25
C ALA A 239 9.22 -24.93 7.86
N ASN A 240 8.04 -24.54 8.33
CA ASN A 240 6.91 -25.43 8.57
C ASN A 240 6.01 -25.49 7.34
N PHE A 241 5.18 -26.52 7.27
CA PHE A 241 4.40 -26.87 6.09
C PHE A 241 2.89 -26.71 6.28
N TRP A 242 2.19 -26.47 5.18
CA TRP A 242 0.76 -26.75 5.10
C TRP A 242 0.53 -28.21 4.71
N ASN A 243 -0.35 -28.92 5.41
CA ASN A 243 -0.70 -30.31 5.10
C ASN A 243 -1.95 -30.36 4.22
N VAL A 244 -1.77 -30.76 2.96
CA VAL A 244 -2.87 -31.11 2.05
C VAL A 244 -3.40 -32.48 2.45
N THR A 245 -4.67 -32.55 2.86
CA THR A 245 -5.30 -33.80 3.33
C THR A 245 -5.94 -34.62 2.20
N GLU A 246 -6.41 -33.95 1.15
CA GLU A 246 -7.09 -34.57 0.02
C GLU A 246 -6.40 -34.23 -1.30
N ALA A 247 -6.12 -35.26 -2.10
CA ALA A 247 -5.57 -35.06 -3.43
C ALA A 247 -6.63 -34.50 -4.39
N ASP A 248 -6.34 -33.37 -5.02
CA ASP A 248 -7.23 -32.68 -5.97
C ASP A 248 -6.43 -31.73 -6.86
N THR A 249 -7.10 -31.06 -7.79
CA THR A 249 -6.56 -29.89 -8.48
C THR A 249 -6.86 -28.66 -7.64
N TYR A 250 -5.83 -27.88 -7.32
CA TYR A 250 -5.95 -26.67 -6.51
C TYR A 250 -5.51 -25.43 -7.29
N ARG A 251 -6.15 -24.30 -6.99
CA ARG A 251 -5.59 -22.97 -7.14
C ARG A 251 -5.02 -22.55 -5.79
N VAL A 252 -3.74 -22.21 -5.75
CA VAL A 252 -3.06 -21.69 -4.56
C VAL A 252 -2.65 -20.26 -4.85
N THR A 253 -3.13 -19.33 -4.05
CA THR A 253 -2.82 -17.89 -4.14
C THR A 253 -1.93 -17.51 -2.99
N ILE A 254 -0.80 -16.88 -3.27
CA ILE A 254 0.14 -16.32 -2.29
C ILE A 254 0.10 -14.81 -2.47
N ASN A 255 -0.21 -14.08 -1.41
CA ASN A 255 -0.31 -12.62 -1.44
C ASN A 255 0.70 -12.02 -0.45
N PHE A 256 1.68 -11.30 -0.98
CA PHE A 256 2.80 -10.74 -0.22
C PHE A 256 2.39 -9.52 0.60
N GLU A 257 1.48 -8.69 0.08
CA GLU A 257 0.93 -7.50 0.74
C GLU A 257 0.19 -7.88 2.03
N THR A 258 -0.79 -8.79 1.90
CA THR A 258 -1.61 -9.27 3.03
C THR A 258 -0.92 -10.36 3.85
N LYS A 259 0.20 -10.92 3.36
CA LYS A 259 0.96 -12.01 3.99
C LYS A 259 0.10 -13.25 4.22
N THR A 260 -0.69 -13.61 3.21
CA THR A 260 -1.62 -14.74 3.27
C THR A 260 -1.38 -15.76 2.16
N VAL A 261 -1.82 -17.00 2.41
CA VAL A 261 -1.91 -18.07 1.43
C VAL A 261 -3.33 -18.63 1.45
N THR A 262 -3.93 -18.80 0.27
CA THR A 262 -5.25 -19.42 0.12
C THR A 262 -5.14 -20.65 -0.75
N PHE A 263 -5.81 -21.73 -0.32
CA PHE A 263 -5.97 -22.96 -1.11
C PHE A 263 -7.43 -23.10 -1.52
N MET A 264 -7.69 -23.23 -2.82
CA MET A 264 -9.01 -23.50 -3.37
C MET A 264 -8.97 -24.73 -4.25
N LYS A 265 -9.98 -25.60 -4.17
CA LYS A 265 -10.12 -26.68 -5.15
C LYS A 265 -10.58 -26.08 -6.49
N ALA A 266 -10.10 -26.61 -7.60
CA ALA A 266 -10.48 -26.10 -8.92
C ALA A 266 -11.99 -26.18 -9.18
N ALA A 267 -12.67 -27.18 -8.61
CA ALA A 267 -14.12 -27.32 -8.68
C ALA A 267 -14.90 -26.29 -7.84
N ASP A 268 -14.21 -25.59 -6.93
CA ASP A 268 -14.78 -24.56 -6.07
C ASP A 268 -14.68 -23.15 -6.67
N ILE A 269 -13.81 -22.96 -7.68
CA ILE A 269 -13.64 -21.69 -8.39
C ILE A 269 -14.95 -21.36 -9.10
N LEU A 270 -15.47 -20.17 -8.81
CA LEU A 270 -16.72 -19.67 -9.35
C LEU A 270 -16.46 -18.54 -10.35
N GLU A 271 -16.87 -18.75 -11.60
CA GLU A 271 -16.95 -17.69 -12.60
C GLU A 271 -18.41 -17.20 -12.68
N VAL A 272 -18.63 -15.92 -12.43
CA VAL A 272 -19.97 -15.31 -12.47
C VAL A 272 -19.95 -14.03 -13.29
N ASP A 273 -20.99 -13.82 -14.09
CA ASP A 273 -21.30 -12.50 -14.64
C ASP A 273 -22.14 -11.72 -13.64
N LYS A 274 -23.17 -12.37 -13.07
CA LYS A 274 -24.13 -11.79 -12.12
C LYS A 274 -24.70 -12.80 -11.14
N ILE A 275 -25.15 -12.32 -9.99
CA ILE A 275 -25.84 -13.12 -8.96
C ILE A 275 -27.20 -12.48 -8.68
N TYR A 276 -28.24 -13.30 -8.50
CA TYR A 276 -29.60 -12.84 -8.23
C TYR A 276 -30.16 -13.47 -6.96
N LEU A 277 -31.25 -12.91 -6.42
CA LEU A 277 -32.08 -13.55 -5.41
C LEU A 277 -33.27 -14.25 -6.05
N ALA A 278 -33.59 -15.46 -5.56
CA ALA A 278 -34.78 -16.20 -5.93
C ALA A 278 -35.30 -17.06 -4.76
N GLY A 279 -36.45 -17.70 -4.97
CA GLY A 279 -37.22 -18.35 -3.91
C GLY A 279 -38.40 -17.50 -3.43
N THR A 280 -39.19 -18.02 -2.50
CA THR A 280 -40.41 -17.31 -2.03
C THR A 280 -40.11 -16.13 -1.11
N ALA A 281 -38.88 -16.05 -0.56
CA ALA A 281 -38.42 -14.92 0.23
C ALA A 281 -38.11 -13.68 -0.62
N ALA A 282 -37.77 -13.86 -1.90
CA ALA A 282 -37.47 -12.74 -2.79
C ALA A 282 -38.72 -11.85 -3.00
N THR A 283 -38.57 -10.54 -2.88
CA THR A 283 -39.68 -9.56 -2.97
C THR A 283 -40.11 -9.25 -4.42
N GLY A 284 -39.47 -9.87 -5.40
CA GLY A 284 -39.68 -9.63 -6.82
C GLY A 284 -38.84 -10.58 -7.68
N THR A 285 -38.82 -10.32 -8.98
CA THR A 285 -38.01 -11.07 -9.95
C THR A 285 -36.73 -10.31 -10.28
N ASP A 286 -35.66 -11.02 -10.63
CA ASP A 286 -34.38 -10.44 -11.09
C ASP A 286 -33.76 -9.41 -10.13
N ILE A 287 -33.91 -9.63 -8.82
CA ILE A 287 -33.24 -8.82 -7.81
C ILE A 287 -31.75 -9.19 -7.79
N GLU A 288 -30.89 -8.28 -8.23
CA GLU A 288 -29.45 -8.52 -8.31
C GLU A 288 -28.79 -8.41 -6.93
N VAL A 289 -27.95 -9.39 -6.59
CA VAL A 289 -26.91 -9.27 -5.56
C VAL A 289 -25.74 -8.62 -6.26
N THR A 290 -25.52 -7.34 -6.02
CA THR A 290 -24.64 -6.51 -6.85
C THR A 290 -23.20 -6.64 -6.42
N GLN A 291 -22.29 -6.76 -7.38
CA GLN A 291 -20.85 -6.63 -7.13
C GLN A 291 -20.59 -5.33 -6.37
N THR A 292 -19.78 -5.40 -5.30
CA THR A 292 -19.42 -4.23 -4.51
C THR A 292 -18.45 -3.36 -5.27
N LEU A 293 -18.45 -2.07 -4.98
CA LEU A 293 -17.53 -1.16 -5.64
C LEU A 293 -16.14 -1.26 -5.04
N GLU A 294 -15.99 -1.58 -3.77
CA GLU A 294 -14.68 -1.72 -3.12
C GLU A 294 -13.93 -2.99 -3.53
N ASN A 295 -14.63 -4.10 -3.79
CA ASN A 295 -14.02 -5.40 -4.05
C ASN A 295 -14.79 -6.18 -5.14
N GLU A 296 -14.11 -6.53 -6.22
CA GLU A 296 -14.70 -7.26 -7.36
C GLU A 296 -15.10 -8.70 -7.04
N ASN A 297 -14.53 -9.31 -6.00
CA ASN A 297 -14.86 -10.66 -5.56
C ASN A 297 -16.04 -10.69 -4.58
N ILE A 298 -16.50 -9.53 -4.11
CA ILE A 298 -17.62 -9.43 -3.17
C ILE A 298 -18.87 -8.95 -3.91
N TYR A 299 -19.97 -9.69 -3.72
CA TYR A 299 -21.30 -9.34 -4.17
C TYR A 299 -22.20 -9.18 -2.95
N ALA A 300 -22.98 -8.11 -2.91
CA ALA A 300 -23.83 -7.84 -1.76
C ALA A 300 -25.23 -7.34 -2.11
N PHE A 301 -26.16 -7.75 -1.26
CA PHE A 301 -27.55 -7.28 -1.23
C PHE A 301 -27.84 -6.72 0.16
N TYR A 302 -28.56 -5.60 0.21
CA TYR A 302 -29.09 -5.03 1.43
C TYR A 302 -30.51 -4.51 1.15
N GLY A 303 -31.52 -5.16 1.73
CA GLY A 303 -32.92 -4.86 1.42
C GLY A 303 -33.91 -5.80 2.09
N GLU A 304 -35.19 -5.63 1.76
CA GLU A 304 -36.30 -6.41 2.34
C GLU A 304 -36.40 -7.82 1.73
N LEU A 305 -36.59 -8.83 2.59
CA LEU A 305 -37.00 -10.20 2.25
C LEU A 305 -38.28 -10.57 2.96
N ASN A 306 -39.06 -11.47 2.37
CA ASN A 306 -40.20 -12.11 3.00
C ASN A 306 -39.79 -13.39 3.74
N GLU A 307 -40.60 -13.83 4.70
CA GLU A 307 -40.53 -15.21 5.20
C GLU A 307 -40.69 -16.21 4.05
N GLY A 308 -39.81 -17.21 3.95
CA GLY A 308 -39.84 -18.19 2.86
C GLY A 308 -38.49 -18.77 2.49
N THR A 309 -38.39 -19.32 1.29
CA THR A 309 -37.17 -19.95 0.76
C THR A 309 -36.30 -18.95 0.01
N LEU A 310 -34.99 -19.10 0.13
CA LEU A 310 -33.99 -18.26 -0.54
C LEU A 310 -32.91 -19.13 -1.17
N TYR A 311 -32.56 -18.83 -2.42
CA TYR A 311 -31.38 -19.33 -3.11
C TYR A 311 -30.92 -18.28 -4.12
N LEU A 312 -29.67 -18.38 -4.59
CA LEU A 312 -29.04 -17.31 -5.35
C LEU A 312 -28.64 -17.77 -6.77
N PRO A 313 -29.49 -17.61 -7.80
CA PRO A 313 -29.14 -17.98 -9.17
C PRO A 313 -27.88 -17.26 -9.66
N ILE A 314 -27.00 -18.02 -10.30
CA ILE A 314 -25.77 -17.53 -10.93
C ILE A 314 -26.02 -17.39 -12.43
N GLU A 315 -25.70 -16.23 -12.99
CA GLU A 315 -25.64 -16.02 -14.43
C GLU A 315 -24.18 -16.09 -14.89
N PHE A 316 -23.92 -16.92 -15.89
CA PHE A 316 -22.62 -17.03 -16.54
C PHE A 316 -22.81 -17.34 -18.03
N GLY A 317 -22.17 -16.58 -18.91
CA GLY A 317 -22.30 -16.72 -20.36
C GLY A 317 -23.73 -16.53 -20.86
N GLY A 318 -24.53 -15.73 -20.13
CA GLY A 318 -25.96 -15.50 -20.41
C GLY A 318 -26.89 -16.67 -20.03
N SER A 319 -26.42 -17.66 -19.28
CA SER A 319 -27.21 -18.80 -18.79
C SER A 319 -27.34 -18.78 -17.27
N ARG A 320 -28.52 -19.15 -16.75
CA ARG A 320 -28.80 -19.32 -15.30
C ARG A 320 -29.18 -20.76 -14.97
N SER A 321 -28.24 -21.69 -15.15
CA SER A 321 -28.48 -23.12 -14.91
C SER A 321 -28.15 -23.56 -13.48
N LYS A 322 -27.42 -22.74 -12.72
CA LYS A 322 -26.98 -23.03 -11.35
C LYS A 322 -27.37 -21.94 -10.36
N ALA A 323 -27.41 -22.31 -9.08
CA ALA A 323 -27.60 -21.40 -7.97
C ALA A 323 -26.62 -21.69 -6.82
N ILE A 324 -26.25 -20.64 -6.11
CA ILE A 324 -25.63 -20.68 -4.79
C ILE A 324 -26.69 -21.14 -3.78
N VAL A 325 -26.35 -22.17 -3.00
CA VAL A 325 -27.22 -22.89 -2.06
C VAL A 325 -26.45 -23.28 -0.79
N PRO A 326 -27.11 -23.72 0.30
CA PRO A 326 -26.41 -24.20 1.49
C PRO A 326 -25.41 -25.31 1.16
N ASN A 327 -24.23 -25.28 1.80
CA ASN A 327 -23.20 -26.30 1.57
C ASN A 327 -23.55 -27.68 2.16
N ALA A 328 -24.16 -27.70 3.34
CA ALA A 328 -24.59 -28.93 3.98
C ALA A 328 -25.92 -29.42 3.39
N LYS A 329 -25.91 -30.61 2.78
CA LYS A 329 -27.11 -31.22 2.19
C LYS A 329 -28.24 -31.34 3.22
N GLY A 330 -29.41 -30.80 2.89
CA GLY A 330 -30.60 -30.82 3.75
C GLY A 330 -30.58 -29.80 4.89
N SER A 331 -29.55 -28.97 4.98
CA SER A 331 -29.56 -27.79 5.86
C SER A 331 -30.26 -26.64 5.15
N HIS A 332 -31.18 -25.99 5.88
CA HIS A 332 -31.86 -24.77 5.43
C HIS A 332 -31.53 -23.57 6.31
N ASP A 333 -30.67 -23.74 7.33
CA ASP A 333 -30.31 -22.65 8.23
C ASP A 333 -29.42 -21.62 7.54
N ILE A 334 -29.75 -20.35 7.69
CA ILE A 334 -28.92 -19.22 7.25
C ILE A 334 -27.66 -19.05 8.11
N ASN A 335 -27.61 -19.69 9.28
CA ASN A 335 -26.56 -19.51 10.30
C ASN A 335 -26.37 -18.01 10.57
N ASP A 336 -27.45 -17.37 11.02
CA ASP A 336 -27.65 -15.92 11.01
C ASP A 336 -26.45 -15.13 11.56
N GLY A 337 -25.91 -14.26 10.70
CA GLY A 337 -24.80 -13.37 10.98
C GLY A 337 -23.41 -14.04 11.01
N THR A 338 -23.31 -15.28 10.53
CA THR A 338 -22.03 -15.99 10.40
C THR A 338 -21.68 -16.24 8.94
N THR A 339 -20.39 -16.20 8.63
CA THR A 339 -19.86 -16.56 7.31
C THR A 339 -19.82 -18.09 7.17
N ASN A 340 -20.37 -18.60 6.07
CA ASN A 340 -20.43 -20.02 5.76
C ASN A 340 -19.89 -20.29 4.37
N ILE A 341 -19.32 -21.47 4.14
CA ILE A 341 -19.08 -21.97 2.79
C ILE A 341 -20.42 -22.27 2.14
N PHE A 342 -20.60 -21.93 0.86
CA PHE A 342 -21.76 -22.32 0.07
C PHE A 342 -21.44 -23.45 -0.93
N SER A 343 -22.48 -24.09 -1.47
CA SER A 343 -22.37 -25.02 -2.60
C SER A 343 -23.09 -24.47 -3.83
N GLN A 344 -22.94 -25.17 -4.96
CA GLN A 344 -23.63 -24.87 -6.20
C GLN A 344 -24.54 -26.05 -6.58
N ALA A 345 -25.80 -25.75 -6.90
CA ALA A 345 -26.76 -26.74 -7.36
C ALA A 345 -27.35 -26.36 -8.72
N ASP A 346 -27.77 -27.36 -9.48
CA ASP A 346 -28.59 -27.10 -10.65
C ASP A 346 -29.93 -26.48 -10.22
N MET A 347 -30.46 -25.53 -10.99
CA MET A 347 -31.70 -24.81 -10.66
C MET A 347 -32.87 -25.76 -10.33
N ALA A 348 -32.92 -26.95 -10.95
CA ALA A 348 -33.94 -27.96 -10.71
C ALA A 348 -33.92 -28.58 -9.28
N LYS A 349 -32.86 -28.34 -8.49
CA LYS A 349 -32.72 -28.84 -7.11
C LYS A 349 -33.00 -27.77 -6.06
N THR A 350 -33.30 -26.53 -6.46
CA THR A 350 -33.50 -25.41 -5.53
C THR A 350 -34.80 -25.52 -4.70
N ASP A 351 -35.68 -26.48 -5.04
CA ASP A 351 -36.82 -26.87 -4.20
C ASP A 351 -36.41 -27.76 -3.00
N GLU A 352 -35.20 -28.31 -3.01
CA GLU A 352 -34.62 -29.15 -1.94
C GLU A 352 -33.39 -28.50 -1.29
N GLU A 353 -32.70 -27.60 -2.00
CA GLU A 353 -31.46 -26.95 -1.58
C GLU A 353 -31.68 -25.43 -1.54
N TYR A 354 -32.06 -24.91 -0.37
CA TYR A 354 -32.39 -23.50 -0.14
C TYR A 354 -32.13 -23.10 1.30
N TRP A 355 -31.96 -21.81 1.57
CA TRP A 355 -32.04 -21.24 2.90
C TRP A 355 -33.47 -20.87 3.29
N GLU A 356 -33.83 -21.02 4.56
CA GLU A 356 -35.11 -20.59 5.12
C GLU A 356 -34.97 -19.24 5.80
N ILE A 357 -35.68 -18.23 5.27
CA ILE A 357 -35.85 -16.92 5.89
C ILE A 357 -37.04 -17.02 6.83
N THR A 358 -36.79 -16.90 8.13
CA THR A 358 -37.77 -17.17 9.19
C THR A 358 -38.68 -16.00 9.53
N SER A 359 -38.38 -14.80 9.03
CA SER A 359 -39.18 -13.61 9.26
C SER A 359 -39.02 -12.59 8.14
N THR A 360 -40.10 -11.91 7.77
CA THR A 360 -40.01 -10.73 6.92
C THR A 360 -39.20 -9.62 7.60
N GLY A 361 -38.32 -8.97 6.86
CA GLY A 361 -37.57 -7.81 7.33
C GLY A 361 -36.38 -7.49 6.44
N LYS A 362 -35.52 -6.60 6.93
CA LYS A 362 -34.31 -6.20 6.23
C LYS A 362 -33.19 -7.21 6.46
N TYR A 363 -32.54 -7.62 5.37
CA TYR A 363 -31.42 -8.55 5.39
C TYR A 363 -30.23 -7.98 4.63
N ARG A 364 -29.03 -8.36 5.08
CA ARG A 364 -27.79 -8.23 4.33
C ARG A 364 -27.33 -9.59 3.89
N ILE A 365 -26.99 -9.74 2.61
CA ILE A 365 -26.38 -10.94 2.06
C ILE A 365 -25.05 -10.53 1.46
N VAL A 366 -23.97 -11.17 1.88
CA VAL A 366 -22.62 -10.94 1.38
C VAL A 366 -22.10 -12.26 0.83
N VAL A 367 -21.77 -12.26 -0.45
CA VAL A 367 -21.20 -13.41 -1.17
C VAL A 367 -19.79 -13.06 -1.56
N ASP A 368 -18.84 -13.88 -1.14
CA ASP A 368 -17.46 -13.83 -1.60
C ASP A 368 -17.25 -14.97 -2.60
N ILE A 369 -17.06 -14.62 -3.87
CA ILE A 369 -16.89 -15.61 -4.95
C ILE A 369 -15.46 -16.18 -5.00
N GLU A 370 -14.48 -15.44 -4.45
CA GLU A 370 -13.11 -15.91 -4.34
C GLU A 370 -13.00 -16.92 -3.21
N MET A 371 -13.55 -16.61 -2.04
CA MET A 371 -13.51 -17.52 -0.88
C MET A 371 -14.67 -18.51 -0.86
N LYS A 372 -15.58 -18.49 -1.86
CA LYS A 372 -16.78 -19.34 -1.90
C LYS A 372 -17.59 -19.30 -0.60
N THR A 373 -17.68 -18.10 0.00
CA THR A 373 -18.42 -17.91 1.25
C THR A 373 -19.65 -17.04 1.07
N ILE A 374 -20.62 -17.23 1.96
CA ILE A 374 -21.82 -16.43 2.06
C ILE A 374 -22.12 -16.15 3.54
N ALA A 375 -22.47 -14.92 3.84
CA ALA A 375 -23.02 -14.53 5.12
C ALA A 375 -24.40 -13.89 4.90
N ILE A 376 -25.39 -14.34 5.68
CA ILE A 376 -26.76 -13.81 5.65
C ILE A 376 -27.05 -13.27 7.04
N TYR A 377 -27.31 -11.96 7.11
CA TYR A 377 -27.59 -11.24 8.35
C TYR A 377 -29.05 -10.81 8.35
N SER A 378 -29.81 -11.26 9.34
CA SER A 378 -31.05 -10.59 9.72
C SER A 378 -30.74 -9.21 10.31
N GLU A 379 -31.73 -8.32 10.35
CA GLU A 379 -31.60 -7.00 10.98
C GLU A 379 -31.05 -7.08 12.43
N ALA A 380 -31.39 -8.13 13.18
CA ALA A 380 -30.95 -8.31 14.56
C ALA A 380 -29.48 -8.74 14.70
N LYS A 381 -28.90 -9.31 13.63
CA LYS A 381 -27.51 -9.78 13.58
C LYS A 381 -26.62 -8.98 12.64
N ASP A 382 -27.19 -8.07 11.86
CA ASP A 382 -26.44 -7.17 10.99
C ASP A 382 -25.53 -6.24 11.79
N MET A 383 -24.51 -5.72 11.11
CA MET A 383 -23.56 -4.77 11.67
C MET A 383 -24.28 -3.45 12.02
N PRO A 384 -24.25 -2.99 13.29
CA PRO A 384 -24.80 -1.69 13.65
C PRO A 384 -23.98 -0.57 13.00
N LEU A 385 -24.58 0.61 12.81
CA LEU A 385 -23.82 1.79 12.38
C LEU A 385 -22.83 2.21 13.46
N ARG A 386 -21.66 2.72 13.05
CA ARG A 386 -20.71 3.33 14.01
C ARG A 386 -21.25 4.64 14.54
N GLU A 387 -21.08 4.86 15.83
CA GLU A 387 -21.39 6.14 16.46
C GLU A 387 -20.10 6.89 16.80
N TYR A 388 -20.01 8.14 16.37
CA TYR A 388 -18.95 9.05 16.80
C TYR A 388 -19.51 10.18 17.65
N SER A 389 -18.66 10.71 18.52
CA SER A 389 -19.00 11.78 19.45
C SER A 389 -18.15 13.02 19.22
N TRP A 390 -18.77 14.18 19.13
CA TRP A 390 -18.09 15.45 18.92
C TRP A 390 -18.85 16.63 19.53
N ASN A 391 -18.17 17.77 19.73
CA ASN A 391 -18.83 19.00 20.13
C ASN A 391 -19.56 19.65 18.94
N ASN A 392 -20.88 19.51 18.86
CA ASN A 392 -21.69 20.12 17.81
C ASN A 392 -22.00 21.58 18.16
N THR A 393 -21.22 22.50 17.59
CA THR A 393 -21.40 23.95 17.81
C THR A 393 -22.59 24.54 17.07
N ALA A 394 -23.07 23.88 16.00
CA ALA A 394 -24.22 24.36 15.24
C ALA A 394 -25.52 24.21 16.04
N ASP A 395 -25.69 23.05 16.69
CA ASP A 395 -26.86 22.73 17.51
C ASP A 395 -26.64 23.06 19.01
N GLY A 396 -25.41 23.42 19.41
CA GLY A 396 -25.05 23.74 20.79
C GLY A 396 -25.06 22.51 21.73
N ILE A 397 -24.80 21.32 21.19
CA ILE A 397 -24.85 20.03 21.90
C ILE A 397 -23.44 19.49 22.10
N ASN A 398 -23.07 19.18 23.35
CA ASN A 398 -21.76 18.63 23.69
C ASN A 398 -21.83 17.64 24.88
N PRO A 399 -21.49 16.35 24.69
CA PRO A 399 -21.20 15.72 23.40
C PRO A 399 -22.47 15.53 22.56
N TYR A 400 -22.35 15.73 21.25
CA TYR A 400 -23.30 15.21 20.28
C TYR A 400 -22.78 13.86 19.79
N THR A 401 -23.62 12.84 19.84
CA THR A 401 -23.31 11.49 19.35
C THR A 401 -24.34 11.12 18.29
N ALA A 402 -23.88 10.59 17.16
CA ALA A 402 -24.76 10.13 16.10
C ALA A 402 -24.14 8.96 15.33
N PRO A 403 -24.98 8.09 14.75
CA PRO A 403 -24.53 7.07 13.83
C PRO A 403 -24.02 7.69 12.52
N VAL A 404 -23.03 7.05 11.90
CA VAL A 404 -22.53 7.40 10.58
C VAL A 404 -23.32 6.66 9.52
N GLU A 405 -24.24 7.36 8.89
CA GLU A 405 -24.99 6.85 7.74
C GLU A 405 -24.25 7.11 6.41
N TYR A 406 -23.48 8.20 6.35
CA TYR A 406 -22.75 8.65 5.18
C TYR A 406 -21.46 9.34 5.60
N LEU A 407 -20.52 9.43 4.66
CA LEU A 407 -19.40 10.36 4.76
C LEU A 407 -19.53 11.44 3.70
N TRP A 408 -18.99 12.62 3.97
CA TRP A 408 -18.90 13.70 2.99
C TRP A 408 -17.43 14.06 2.76
N MET A 409 -17.02 14.06 1.49
CA MET A 409 -15.70 14.52 1.10
C MET A 409 -15.64 16.06 1.20
N TRP A 410 -14.59 16.58 1.82
CA TRP A 410 -14.42 18.02 2.03
C TRP A 410 -12.99 18.47 1.78
N GLY A 411 -12.81 19.51 0.97
CA GLY A 411 -11.52 20.17 0.79
C GLY A 411 -11.47 20.99 -0.50
N THR A 412 -10.28 21.28 -1.00
CA THR A 412 -10.08 22.21 -2.14
C THR A 412 -10.26 21.56 -3.52
N PHE A 413 -10.44 20.25 -3.60
CA PHE A 413 -10.72 19.54 -4.85
C PHE A 413 -12.05 19.97 -5.50
N ASP A 414 -12.97 20.37 -4.64
CA ASP A 414 -14.23 20.97 -5.04
C ASP A 414 -13.99 22.47 -5.27
N SER A 415 -14.25 22.96 -6.49
CA SER A 415 -14.13 24.39 -6.81
C SER A 415 -15.08 25.27 -5.98
N GLU A 416 -16.00 24.65 -5.23
CA GLU A 416 -16.91 25.27 -4.28
C GLU A 416 -16.41 25.20 -2.81
N ALA A 417 -15.10 25.03 -2.57
CA ALA A 417 -14.45 24.88 -1.25
C ALA A 417 -14.76 25.96 -0.18
N ASN A 418 -15.48 27.03 -0.52
CA ASN A 418 -15.87 28.12 0.38
C ASN A 418 -17.32 28.03 0.89
N ARG A 419 -17.92 26.84 0.87
CA ARG A 419 -19.27 26.62 1.44
C ARG A 419 -19.22 26.56 2.97
N ASN A 420 -20.39 26.77 3.59
CA ASN A 420 -20.55 26.61 5.04
C ASN A 420 -20.76 25.12 5.44
N GLU A 421 -21.17 24.28 4.49
CA GLU A 421 -21.58 22.89 4.71
C GLU A 421 -21.11 21.99 3.54
N PRO A 422 -20.75 20.72 3.81
CA PRO A 422 -20.46 19.73 2.77
C PRO A 422 -21.61 19.52 1.79
N SER A 423 -21.26 19.22 0.55
CA SER A 423 -22.23 19.01 -0.52
C SER A 423 -22.59 17.54 -0.67
N ASP A 424 -23.88 17.25 -0.83
CA ASP A 424 -24.35 15.89 -1.16
C ASP A 424 -23.84 15.40 -2.52
N LYS A 425 -23.30 16.28 -3.36
CA LYS A 425 -22.60 15.92 -4.60
C LYS A 425 -21.39 15.00 -4.35
N TYR A 426 -20.71 15.18 -3.21
CA TYR A 426 -19.52 14.42 -2.82
C TYR A 426 -19.78 13.59 -1.56
N LYS A 427 -21.02 13.14 -1.41
CA LYS A 427 -21.44 12.20 -0.37
C LYS A 427 -20.99 10.79 -0.78
N MET A 428 -20.42 10.07 0.16
CA MET A 428 -20.04 8.67 0.04
C MET A 428 -21.16 7.81 0.61
N GLU A 429 -21.55 6.79 -0.14
CA GLU A 429 -22.58 5.83 0.25
C GLU A 429 -21.92 4.63 0.93
N PRO A 430 -22.53 4.05 1.97
CA PRO A 430 -22.02 2.83 2.57
C PRO A 430 -22.12 1.66 1.59
N SER A 431 -21.17 0.73 1.67
CA SER A 431 -21.22 -0.52 0.96
C SER A 431 -22.41 -1.35 1.43
N LYS A 432 -23.01 -2.07 0.48
CA LYS A 432 -24.01 -3.09 0.81
C LYS A 432 -23.40 -4.25 1.59
N ALA A 433 -22.10 -4.53 1.44
CA ALA A 433 -21.41 -5.59 2.17
C ALA A 433 -21.08 -5.19 3.61
N SER A 434 -20.74 -3.92 3.87
CA SER A 434 -20.41 -3.43 5.21
C SER A 434 -20.84 -1.97 5.39
N PRO A 435 -21.53 -1.60 6.49
CA PRO A 435 -21.87 -0.20 6.76
C PRO A 435 -20.65 0.64 7.19
N TYR A 436 -19.48 0.02 7.31
CA TYR A 436 -18.22 0.67 7.70
C TYR A 436 -17.34 1.00 6.50
N ILE A 437 -17.69 0.54 5.30
CA ILE A 437 -16.96 0.86 4.07
C ILE A 437 -17.80 1.85 3.29
N PHE A 438 -17.22 2.98 2.91
CA PHE A 438 -17.87 4.03 2.16
C PHE A 438 -17.19 4.20 0.81
N THR A 439 -17.98 4.34 -0.25
CA THR A 439 -17.45 4.48 -1.60
C THR A 439 -17.96 5.76 -2.26
N TYR A 440 -17.11 6.35 -3.09
CA TYR A 440 -17.48 7.44 -4.00
C TYR A 440 -17.00 7.10 -5.41
N SER A 441 -17.88 7.28 -6.39
CA SER A 441 -17.57 7.14 -7.81
C SER A 441 -17.95 8.41 -8.56
N GLY A 442 -16.97 9.01 -9.23
CA GLY A 442 -17.16 10.23 -10.01
C GLY A 442 -15.84 10.97 -10.23
N THR A 443 -15.76 11.78 -11.28
CA THR A 443 -14.55 12.56 -11.57
C THR A 443 -14.27 13.59 -10.47
N LEU A 444 -13.05 13.57 -9.95
CA LEU A 444 -12.55 14.54 -8.96
C LEU A 444 -11.48 15.43 -9.60
N ASN A 445 -11.46 16.72 -9.24
CA ASN A 445 -10.32 17.56 -9.59
C ASN A 445 -9.16 17.28 -8.63
N THR A 446 -7.97 17.69 -9.01
CA THR A 446 -6.83 17.73 -8.09
C THR A 446 -7.10 18.77 -6.99
N GLY A 447 -6.71 18.43 -5.75
CA GLY A 447 -6.92 19.28 -4.59
C GLY A 447 -6.80 18.50 -3.29
N THR A 448 -7.08 19.14 -2.17
CA THR A 448 -7.01 18.52 -0.84
C THR A 448 -8.36 17.92 -0.45
N VAL A 449 -8.38 16.82 0.32
CA VAL A 449 -9.61 16.17 0.81
C VAL A 449 -9.43 15.58 2.21
N LYS A 450 -10.53 15.59 2.97
CA LYS A 450 -10.78 14.83 4.21
C LYS A 450 -12.23 14.34 4.20
N PHE A 451 -12.60 13.52 5.18
CA PHE A 451 -13.94 12.90 5.23
C PHE A 451 -14.67 13.29 6.51
N LEU A 452 -15.92 13.74 6.39
CA LEU A 452 -16.73 14.22 7.50
C LEU A 452 -17.89 13.27 7.75
N VAL A 453 -18.23 13.01 9.02
CA VAL A 453 -19.35 12.12 9.40
C VAL A 453 -20.73 12.79 9.35
N SER A 454 -20.78 14.07 9.01
CA SER A 454 -22.01 14.86 8.92
C SER A 454 -21.83 16.03 7.96
N ASN A 455 -22.90 16.40 7.26
CA ASN A 455 -22.97 17.62 6.46
C ASN A 455 -23.36 18.88 7.27
N LYS A 456 -23.52 18.76 8.60
CA LYS A 456 -23.81 19.92 9.43
C LYS A 456 -22.58 20.79 9.67
N TRP A 457 -22.81 22.09 9.83
CA TRP A 457 -21.79 23.16 9.92
C TRP A 457 -20.62 22.85 10.89
N ASN A 458 -19.42 23.36 10.52
CA ASN A 458 -18.14 23.54 11.24
C ASN A 458 -18.01 22.87 12.63
N ASN A 459 -16.89 22.17 12.85
CA ASN A 459 -16.60 21.35 14.04
C ASN A 459 -17.22 19.96 14.01
N VAL A 460 -17.33 19.32 12.85
CA VAL A 460 -17.74 17.89 12.75
C VAL A 460 -16.54 16.98 13.04
N TYR A 461 -16.82 15.77 13.54
CA TYR A 461 -15.84 14.69 13.55
C TYR A 461 -15.36 14.40 12.12
N ALA A 462 -14.05 14.33 11.94
CA ALA A 462 -13.43 14.18 10.63
C ALA A 462 -12.39 13.08 10.65
N PHE A 463 -12.23 12.39 9.52
CA PHE A 463 -11.08 11.58 9.19
C PHE A 463 -10.16 12.42 8.31
N GLY A 464 -8.99 12.76 8.85
CA GLY A 464 -7.94 13.51 8.15
C GLY A 464 -6.67 12.69 8.00
N ALA A 465 -5.70 13.22 7.26
CA ALA A 465 -4.52 12.43 6.86
C ALA A 465 -3.52 12.15 8.01
N THR A 466 -3.42 13.05 8.99
CA THR A 466 -2.52 12.90 10.14
C THR A 466 -3.15 13.50 11.39
N ASN A 467 -2.50 13.37 12.54
CA ASN A 467 -2.87 14.08 13.78
C ASN A 467 -2.31 15.51 13.85
N THR A 468 -1.56 15.97 12.84
CA THR A 468 -0.87 17.25 12.84
C THR A 468 -1.61 18.27 11.99
N ARG A 469 -1.81 19.46 12.56
CA ARG A 469 -2.58 20.54 11.94
C ARG A 469 -1.91 21.04 10.66
N ASP A 470 -2.72 21.40 9.66
CA ASP A 470 -2.29 22.05 8.42
C ASP A 470 -1.29 21.22 7.57
N GLN A 471 -1.30 19.90 7.76
CA GLN A 471 -0.50 18.93 7.00
C GLN A 471 -1.27 18.34 5.81
N ASN A 472 -0.61 18.29 4.66
CA ASN A 472 -1.16 17.69 3.45
C ASN A 472 -0.29 16.51 3.00
N ILE A 473 -0.83 15.29 3.03
CA ILE A 473 -0.14 14.10 2.55
C ILE A 473 -0.46 13.91 1.06
N LYS A 474 0.58 13.82 0.22
CA LYS A 474 0.40 13.52 -1.19
C LYS A 474 0.09 12.03 -1.34
N ALA A 475 -1.14 11.72 -1.74
CA ALA A 475 -1.52 10.34 -2.01
C ALA A 475 -1.06 9.91 -3.41
N GLU A 476 -0.90 8.61 -3.58
CA GLU A 476 -0.64 7.90 -4.84
C GLU A 476 -1.87 7.02 -5.15
N LEU A 477 -2.05 6.66 -6.42
CA LEU A 477 -3.16 5.80 -6.82
C LEU A 477 -2.93 4.37 -6.31
N GLU A 478 -4.01 3.70 -5.91
CA GLU A 478 -4.04 2.31 -5.45
C GLU A 478 -3.19 2.04 -4.18
N VAL A 479 -2.72 3.09 -3.50
CA VAL A 479 -2.03 2.96 -2.21
C VAL A 479 -3.04 3.20 -1.08
N GLU A 480 -3.03 2.30 -0.09
CA GLU A 480 -3.79 2.45 1.13
C GLU A 480 -3.08 3.40 2.12
N TYR A 481 -3.84 4.32 2.69
CA TYR A 481 -3.36 5.25 3.72
C TYR A 481 -4.19 5.14 4.99
N THR A 482 -3.52 5.02 6.14
CA THR A 482 -4.18 5.19 7.45
C THR A 482 -4.59 6.63 7.68
N MET A 483 -5.79 6.83 8.22
CA MET A 483 -6.39 8.11 8.57
C MET A 483 -6.49 8.28 10.09
N VAL A 484 -6.65 9.53 10.52
CA VAL A 484 -6.86 9.88 11.92
C VAL A 484 -8.27 10.48 12.10
N GLY A 485 -9.12 9.74 12.81
CA GLY A 485 -10.45 10.18 13.23
C GLY A 485 -10.41 11.13 14.44
N GLY A 486 -11.29 12.13 14.46
CA GLY A 486 -11.43 13.03 15.61
C GLY A 486 -11.93 14.43 15.30
N GLN A 487 -11.93 15.28 16.32
CA GLN A 487 -12.36 16.68 16.24
C GLN A 487 -11.22 17.69 16.54
N LYS A 488 -9.96 17.23 16.62
CA LYS A 488 -8.79 18.05 16.98
C LYS A 488 -8.02 18.48 15.73
N ASP A 489 -6.70 18.50 15.78
CA ASP A 489 -5.84 18.96 14.69
C ASP A 489 -5.96 18.10 13.43
N ASN A 490 -6.33 16.83 13.58
CA ASN A 490 -6.55 15.90 12.48
C ASN A 490 -7.53 16.41 11.42
N ARG A 491 -8.55 17.17 11.82
CA ARG A 491 -9.53 17.76 10.91
C ARG A 491 -8.93 18.81 9.95
N TYR A 492 -7.75 19.34 10.26
CA TYR A 492 -7.03 20.32 9.44
C TYR A 492 -5.91 19.65 8.64
N SER A 493 -5.85 18.33 8.66
CA SER A 493 -4.94 17.54 7.83
C SER A 493 -5.72 16.90 6.68
N TYR A 494 -5.12 16.91 5.49
CA TYR A 494 -5.78 16.48 4.25
C TYR A 494 -4.89 15.56 3.43
N TYR A 495 -5.51 14.76 2.57
CA TYR A 495 -4.80 14.14 1.45
C TYR A 495 -4.85 15.03 0.23
N VAL A 496 -3.79 15.07 -0.57
CA VAL A 496 -3.82 15.63 -1.93
C VAL A 496 -4.26 14.51 -2.87
N ILE A 497 -5.42 14.69 -3.50
CA ILE A 497 -6.01 13.72 -4.42
C ILE A 497 -5.06 13.50 -5.61
N PRO A 498 -4.67 12.24 -5.91
CA PRO A 498 -3.86 11.91 -7.08
C PRO A 498 -4.57 12.32 -8.38
N GLU A 499 -3.79 12.73 -9.38
CA GLU A 499 -4.35 13.06 -10.69
C GLU A 499 -5.06 11.85 -11.33
N GLY A 500 -6.26 12.07 -11.86
CA GLY A 500 -7.04 11.03 -12.52
C GLY A 500 -7.91 10.18 -11.59
N THR A 501 -7.89 10.43 -10.28
CA THR A 501 -8.79 9.76 -9.32
C THR A 501 -10.25 9.95 -9.73
N ASN A 502 -10.97 8.83 -9.82
CA ASN A 502 -12.42 8.82 -10.05
C ASN A 502 -13.18 7.86 -9.13
N PHE A 503 -12.46 7.18 -8.23
CA PHE A 503 -13.02 6.28 -7.24
C PHE A 503 -12.27 6.42 -5.92
N VAL A 504 -13.01 6.43 -4.81
CA VAL A 504 -12.42 6.53 -3.46
C VAL A 504 -13.14 5.55 -2.54
N VAL A 505 -12.35 4.79 -1.78
CA VAL A 505 -12.84 3.90 -0.72
C VAL A 505 -12.35 4.44 0.61
N VAL A 506 -13.24 4.57 1.58
CA VAL A 506 -12.92 4.83 2.98
C VAL A 506 -13.40 3.65 3.79
N ASP A 507 -12.49 2.99 4.50
CA ASP A 507 -12.80 1.90 5.41
C ASP A 507 -12.62 2.37 6.86
N ILE A 508 -13.70 2.31 7.65
CA ILE A 508 -13.67 2.62 9.08
C ILE A 508 -13.91 1.35 9.92
N THR A 509 -13.68 0.16 9.38
CA THR A 509 -13.84 -1.12 10.07
C THR A 509 -12.85 -1.29 11.23
N ASP A 510 -11.62 -0.80 11.11
CA ASP A 510 -10.77 -0.56 12.28
C ASP A 510 -10.97 0.89 12.76
N ASP A 511 -11.50 1.07 13.98
CA ASP A 511 -11.68 2.43 14.53
C ASP A 511 -10.36 3.11 14.86
N ALA A 512 -9.35 2.32 15.21
CA ALA A 512 -8.05 2.82 15.61
C ALA A 512 -7.24 3.26 14.38
N ASN A 513 -7.38 2.53 13.27
CA ASN A 513 -6.64 2.74 12.04
C ASN A 513 -7.57 2.70 10.81
N PRO A 514 -8.52 3.65 10.68
CA PRO A 514 -9.36 3.73 9.48
C PRO A 514 -8.48 4.01 8.26
N THR A 515 -8.85 3.54 7.07
CA THR A 515 -8.04 3.66 5.86
C THR A 515 -8.76 4.33 4.71
N VAL A 516 -7.98 4.87 3.76
CA VAL A 516 -8.47 5.41 2.50
C VAL A 516 -7.61 4.95 1.32
N VAL A 517 -8.26 4.62 0.21
CA VAL A 517 -7.63 4.33 -1.07
C VAL A 517 -8.21 5.25 -2.14
N PHE A 518 -7.33 5.82 -2.97
CA PHE A 518 -7.69 6.61 -4.13
C PHE A 518 -7.38 5.81 -5.40
N SER A 519 -8.38 5.58 -6.24
CA SER A 519 -8.25 4.70 -7.39
C SER A 519 -8.64 5.36 -8.70
N LYS A 520 -8.19 4.76 -9.79
CA LYS A 520 -8.60 5.11 -11.15
C LYS A 520 -9.19 3.88 -11.85
N ARG A 521 -10.51 3.86 -11.98
CA ARG A 521 -11.27 2.74 -12.55
C ARG A 521 -11.95 3.07 -13.87
#